data_AF-A0A7D5GUN9-F1
#
_entry.id   AF-A0A7D5GUN9-F1
#
_cell.length_a   1.000
_cell.length_b   1.000
_cell.length_c   1.000
_cell.angle_alpha   90.00
_cell.angle_beta   90.00
_cell.angle_gamma   90.00
#
_symmetry.space_group_name_H-M   'P 1'
#
loop_
_entity.id
_entity.type
_entity.pdbx_description
1 polymer ?
#
loop_
_entity_poly.entity_id
_entity_poly.type
_entity_poly.pdbx_seq_one_letter_code
_entity_poly.pdbx_strand_id
1 'polypeptide(L)' 'MTNGPDHPIRVRLEEVLADVWILDGEIIQPLSLEPAIQNLEETIEVYKRIEADDSYSTEEDR' A
#
# COMPACT_ATOMS: atom_id res chain seq x y z
N MET A 1 -12.69 13.78 -9.14
CA MET A 1 -11.66 13.12 -8.31
C MET A 1 -11.48 11.74 -8.89
N THR A 2 -10.27 11.42 -9.36
CA THR A 2 -10.01 10.26 -10.22
C THR A 2 -9.83 9.00 -9.37
N ASN A 3 -10.92 8.27 -9.15
CA ASN A 3 -10.94 6.92 -8.58
C ASN A 3 -10.59 5.90 -9.67
N GLY A 4 -9.34 5.93 -10.13
CA GLY A 4 -8.80 4.94 -11.07
C GLY A 4 -7.76 4.06 -10.38
N PRO A 5 -7.31 2.96 -11.02
CA PRO A 5 -6.30 2.03 -10.51
C PRO A 5 -4.91 2.64 -10.30
N ASP A 6 -4.78 3.96 -10.25
CA ASP A 6 -3.57 4.73 -10.03
C ASP A 6 -3.82 5.78 -8.93
N HIS A 7 -4.49 5.40 -7.83
CA HIS A 7 -4.65 6.32 -6.71
C HIS A 7 -3.25 6.74 -6.23
N PRO A 8 -2.90 8.03 -6.30
CA PRO A 8 -1.51 8.47 -6.18
C PRO A 8 -0.88 8.11 -4.83
N ILE A 9 -1.70 7.93 -3.79
CA ILE A 9 -1.26 7.48 -2.47
C ILE A 9 -0.88 5.99 -2.50
N ARG A 10 -1.65 5.14 -3.18
CA ARG A 10 -1.40 3.69 -3.25
C ARG A 10 -0.11 3.40 -4.00
N VAL A 11 0.08 4.03 -5.15
CA VAL A 11 1.31 3.95 -5.94
C VAL A 11 2.51 4.39 -5.10
N ARG A 12 2.37 5.50 -4.36
CA ARG A 12 3.45 5.99 -3.50
C ARG A 12 3.79 5.05 -2.35
N LEU A 13 2.81 4.36 -1.77
CA LEU A 13 3.04 3.36 -0.72
C LEU A 13 3.76 2.12 -1.27
N GLU A 14 3.40 1.67 -2.47
CA GLU A 14 4.06 0.53 -3.13
C GLU A 14 5.52 0.85 -3.49
N GLU A 15 5.81 2.08 -3.94
CA GLU A 15 7.19 2.57 -4.14
C GLU A 15 7.99 2.56 -2.82
N VAL A 16 7.41 3.10 -1.74
CA VAL A 16 8.07 3.15 -0.42
C VAL A 16 8.32 1.74 0.12
N LEU A 17 7.38 0.81 -0.06
CA LEU A 17 7.58 -0.59 0.33
C LEU A 17 8.76 -1.22 -0.42
N ALA A 18 8.89 -0.95 -1.71
CA ALA A 18 10.02 -1.44 -2.50
C ALA A 18 11.37 -0.88 -2.00
N ASP A 19 11.43 0.42 -1.69
CA ASP A 19 12.63 1.06 -1.14
C ASP A 19 13.02 0.47 0.23
N VAL A 20 12.03 0.19 1.10
CA VAL A 20 12.26 -0.39 2.42
C VAL A 20 12.79 -1.82 2.32
N TRP A 21 12.29 -2.64 1.38
CA TRP A 21 12.82 -3.99 1.13
C TRP A 21 14.28 -3.98 0.67
N ILE A 22 14.64 -3.04 -0.21
CA ILE A 22 16.03 -2.86 -0.65
C ILE A 22 16.91 -2.50 0.55
N LEU A 23 16.46 -1.54 1.37
CA LEU A 23 17.20 -1.10 2.54
C LEU A 23 17.36 -2.21 3.58
N ASP A 24 16.34 -3.05 3.81
CA ASP A 24 16.41 -4.20 4.72
C ASP A 24 17.51 -5.18 4.31
N GLY A 25 17.64 -5.45 3.00
CA GLY A 25 18.71 -6.29 2.45
C GLY A 25 20.13 -5.71 2.60
N GLU A 26 20.24 -4.39 2.80
CA GLU A 26 21.52 -3.70 3.00
C GLU A 26 21.87 -3.49 4.49
N ILE A 27 20.94 -3.74 5.42
CA ILE A 27 21.16 -3.56 6.84
C ILE A 27 22.03 -4.68 7.42
N ILE A 28 23.12 -4.28 8.07
CA ILE A 28 23.96 -5.18 8.87
C ILE A 28 23.22 -5.46 10.19
N GLN A 29 23.03 -6.74 10.51
CA GLN A 29 22.38 -7.18 11.76
C GLN A 29 23.01 -6.50 12.99
N PRO A 30 22.19 -6.12 14.00
CA PRO A 30 20.92 -6.73 14.40
C PRO A 30 19.66 -5.94 14.03
N LEU A 31 19.77 -4.89 13.20
CA LEU A 31 18.61 -4.10 12.79
C LEU A 31 17.84 -4.85 11.69
N SER A 32 16.51 -4.80 11.73
CA SER A 32 15.60 -5.34 10.71
C SER A 32 14.45 -4.35 10.53
N LEU A 33 14.05 -4.15 9.29
CA LEU A 33 12.90 -3.32 8.90
C LEU A 33 11.63 -4.16 8.73
N GLU A 34 11.66 -5.45 9.05
CA GLU A 34 10.51 -6.35 8.97
C GLU A 34 9.24 -5.78 9.64
N PRO A 35 9.29 -5.11 10.82
CA PRO A 35 8.10 -4.48 11.39
C PRO A 35 7.54 -3.32 10.54
N ALA A 36 8.41 -2.57 9.87
CA ALA A 36 8.01 -1.47 8.99
C ALA A 36 7.43 -2.00 7.67
N ILE A 37 8.02 -3.07 7.13
CA ILE A 37 7.52 -3.79 5.95
C ILE A 37 6.09 -4.30 6.21
N GLN A 38 5.87 -5.01 7.32
CA GLN A 38 4.55 -5.54 7.67
C GLN A 38 3.49 -4.44 7.79
N ASN A 39 3.83 -3.33 8.43
CA ASN A 39 2.90 -2.20 8.56
C ASN A 39 2.52 -1.58 7.20
N LEU A 40 3.48 -1.45 6.29
CA LEU A 40 3.24 -0.94 4.93
C LEU A 40 2.37 -1.90 4.12
N GLU A 41 2.60 -3.21 4.21
CA GLU A 41 1.78 -4.23 3.54
C GLU A 41 0.33 -4.19 4.01
N GLU A 42 0.09 -4.16 5.33
CA GLU A 42 -1.24 -4.03 5.91
C GLU A 42 -1.94 -2.74 5.46
N THR A 43 -1.20 -1.62 5.43
CA THR A 43 -1.74 -0.33 5.00
C THR A 43 -2.16 -0.36 3.53
N ILE A 44 -1.34 -0.94 2.65
CA ILE A 44 -1.67 -1.10 1.22
C ILE A 44 -2.90 -1.99 1.06
N GLU A 45 -3.01 -3.07 1.83
CA GLU A 45 -4.17 -3.95 1.79
C GLU A 45 -5.46 -3.23 2.19
N VAL A 46 -5.42 -2.41 3.24
CA VAL A 46 -6.58 -1.59 3.66
C VAL A 46 -6.99 -0.62 2.57
N TYR A 47 -6.04 0.07 1.92
CA TYR A 47 -6.34 0.96 0.79
C TYR A 47 -6.98 0.22 -0.39
N LYS A 48 -6.50 -0.99 -0.72
CA LYS A 48 -7.09 -1.84 -1.77
C LYS A 48 -8.53 -2.24 -1.45
N ARG A 49 -8.84 -2.54 -0.19
CA ARG A 49 -10.21 -2.86 0.25
C ARG A 49 -11.13 -1.64 0.19
N ILE A 50 -10.69 -0.47 0.65
CA ILE A 50 -11.48 0.76 0.59
C ILE A 50 -11.79 1.13 -0.87
N GLU A 51 -10.81 1.04 -1.78
CA GLU A 51 -11.03 1.29 -3.21
C GLU A 51 -12.03 0.31 -3.83
N ALA A 52 -12.01 -0.96 -3.40
CA ALA A 52 -12.98 -1.96 -3.85
C ALA A 52 -14.39 -1.66 -3.33
N ASP A 53 -14.55 -1.32 -2.05
CA ASP A 53 -15.85 -1.03 -1.42
C ASP A 53 -16.49 0.27 -1.97
N ASP A 54 -15.69 1.30 -2.24
CA ASP A 54 -16.14 2.53 -2.89
C ASP A 54 -16.61 2.27 -4.33
N SER A 55 -16.04 1.27 -5.01
CA SER A 55 -16.46 0.87 -6.37
C SER A 55 -17.83 0.20 -6.37
N TYR A 56 -18.18 -0.58 -5.33
CA TYR A 56 -19.48 -1.24 -5.20
C TYR A 56 -20.63 -0.27 -4.84
N SER A 57 -20.33 0.84 -4.14
CA SER A 57 -21.35 1.81 -3.71
C SER A 57 -21.88 2.71 -4.84
N THR A 58 -21.26 2.70 -6.02
CA THR A 58 -21.70 3.48 -7.18
C THR A 58 -22.61 2.72 -8.16
N GLU A 59 -22.88 1.43 -7.91
CA GLU A 59 -23.69 0.59 -8.82
C GLU A 59 -25.16 0.42 -8.38
N GLU A 60 -25.56 0.86 -7.17
CA GLU A 60 -26.94 0.66 -6.65
C GLU A 60 -27.95 1.80 -6.93
N ASP A 61 -27.59 2.82 -7.72
CA ASP A 61 -28.48 3.99 -7.96
C ASP A 61 -28.74 4.25 -9.47
N ARG A 62 -29.20 3.23 -10.21
CA ARG A 62 -29.70 3.35 -11.59
C ARG A 62 -30.98 2.57 -11.86
#